data_AF-A0A821AW69-F1
#
_entry.id   AF-A0A821AW69-F1
#
_cell.length_a   1.000
_cell.length_b   1.000
_cell.length_c   1.000
_cell.angle_alpha   90.00
_cell.angle_beta   90.00
_cell.angle_gamma   90.00
#
_symmetry.space_group_name_H-M   'P 1'
#
loop_
_entity.id
_entity.type
_entity.pdbx_description
1 polymer ?
#
loop_
_entity_poly.entity_id
_entity_poly.type
_entity_poly.pdbx_seq_one_letter_code
_entity_poly.pdbx_strand_id
1 'polypeptide(L)'
;NIPANAKWSQNGGTIAGGHGSGGATNQLTGPYGLFVDGDQTVVIADFGNDRIMQWKNGDTTNGRVVAGGNGKGNGLHQLDRPTDILIDKETDSLIICDWRNQRV
;
A
#
# COMPACT_ATOMS: atom_id res chain seq x y z
N ASN A 1 -9.29 -4.97 17.41
CA ASN A 1 -8.99 -4.46 18.76
C ASN A 1 -7.65 -3.74 18.76
N ILE A 2 -7.65 -2.42 18.97
CA ILE A 2 -6.41 -1.66 19.19
C ILE A 2 -5.88 -2.07 20.57
N PRO A 3 -4.59 -2.48 20.73
CA PRO A 3 -4.04 -2.83 22.04
C PRO A 3 -4.21 -1.67 23.03
N ALA A 4 -4.59 -1.97 24.28
CA ALA A 4 -4.83 -0.94 25.32
C ALA A 4 -3.60 -0.06 25.62
N ASN A 5 -2.41 -0.52 25.23
CA ASN A 5 -1.13 0.17 25.38
C ASN A 5 -0.56 0.69 24.04
N ALA A 6 -1.32 0.63 22.94
CA ALA A 6 -0.91 1.25 21.69
C ALA A 6 -0.80 2.77 21.91
N LYS A 7 0.44 3.27 21.91
CA LYS A 7 0.75 4.68 22.04
C LYS A 7 1.64 5.09 20.89
N TRP A 8 1.46 6.32 20.43
CA TRP A 8 2.44 6.97 19.57
C TRP A 8 3.79 7.00 20.30
N SER A 9 4.86 6.62 19.60
CA SER A 9 6.23 6.57 20.12
C SER A 9 7.06 7.67 19.45
N GLN A 10 7.85 8.41 20.23
CA GLN A 10 8.82 9.36 19.70
C GLN A 10 9.93 8.69 18.86
N ASN A 11 10.10 7.37 18.98
CA ASN A 11 11.03 6.56 18.19
C ASN A 11 10.36 5.93 16.96
N GLY A 12 9.31 6.55 16.41
CA GLY A 12 8.67 6.08 15.19
C GLY A 12 9.68 5.93 14.05
N GLY A 13 9.59 4.83 13.31
CA GLY A 13 10.46 4.53 12.18
C GLY A 13 9.69 4.48 10.86
N THR A 14 10.39 4.75 9.75
CA THR A 14 9.87 4.53 8.41
C THR A 14 9.93 3.03 8.08
N ILE A 15 8.79 2.45 7.71
CA ILE A 15 8.69 0.99 7.43
C ILE A 15 8.59 0.65 5.94
N ALA A 16 8.39 1.66 5.08
CA ALA A 16 8.30 1.58 3.63
C ALA A 16 8.49 2.97 3.03
N GLY A 17 9.08 3.07 1.83
CA GLY A 17 9.36 4.36 1.19
C GLY A 17 10.39 5.20 1.95
N GLY A 18 10.17 6.52 2.03
CA GLY A 18 11.08 7.44 2.74
C GLY A 18 12.21 8.03 1.88
N HIS A 19 12.26 7.70 0.59
CA HIS A 19 13.26 8.21 -0.36
C HIS A 19 12.72 9.34 -1.25
N GLY A 20 11.83 10.16 -0.70
CA GLY A 20 11.13 11.22 -1.43
C GLY A 20 9.91 10.74 -2.22
N SER A 21 9.14 11.70 -2.73
CA SER A 21 7.98 11.41 -3.58
C SER A 21 8.42 11.05 -4.99
N GLY A 22 7.95 9.94 -5.53
CA GLY A 22 8.21 9.52 -6.90
C GLY A 22 7.71 8.12 -7.21
N GLY A 23 7.97 7.66 -8.44
CA GLY A 23 7.48 6.38 -8.97
C GLY A 23 8.46 5.21 -8.85
N ALA A 24 9.67 5.42 -8.30
CA ALA A 24 10.62 4.33 -8.08
C ALA A 24 10.09 3.32 -7.04
N THR A 25 10.67 2.12 -6.98
CA THR A 25 10.23 1.05 -6.05
C THR A 25 10.57 1.33 -4.59
N ASN A 26 11.47 2.27 -4.31
CA ASN A 26 11.78 2.78 -2.97
C ASN A 26 11.03 4.09 -2.65
N GLN A 27 10.11 4.52 -3.51
CA GLN A 27 9.37 5.78 -3.39
C GLN A 27 7.85 5.54 -3.37
N LEU A 28 7.15 6.47 -2.73
CA LEU A 28 5.70 6.53 -2.63
C LEU A 28 5.27 7.96 -2.95
N THR A 29 4.11 8.15 -3.56
CA THR A 29 3.52 9.47 -3.80
C THR A 29 2.15 9.53 -3.15
N GLY A 30 2.07 10.23 -2.02
CA GLY A 30 0.84 10.41 -1.24
C GLY A 30 0.17 9.08 -0.88
N PRO A 31 0.83 8.18 -0.13
CA PRO A 31 0.24 6.90 0.26
C PRO A 31 -0.99 7.11 1.18
N TYR A 32 -2.01 6.27 1.03
CA TYR A 32 -3.23 6.31 1.86
C TYR A 32 -3.31 5.08 2.79
N GLY A 33 -4.24 4.16 2.53
CA GLY A 33 -4.46 2.98 3.32
C GLY A 33 -3.33 1.97 3.18
N LEU A 34 -3.15 1.18 4.25
CA LEU A 34 -2.15 0.14 4.32
C LEU A 34 -2.66 -1.03 5.13
N PHE A 35 -2.12 -2.21 4.82
CA PHE A 35 -2.36 -3.44 5.55
C PHE A 35 -1.01 -4.02 5.99
N VAL A 36 -0.96 -4.56 7.20
CA VAL A 36 0.21 -5.27 7.72
C VAL A 36 -0.23 -6.69 8.10
N ASP A 37 0.41 -7.71 7.51
CA ASP A 37 0.15 -9.10 7.86
C ASP A 37 1.02 -9.57 9.05
N GLY A 38 0.81 -10.82 9.47
CA GLY A 38 1.57 -11.42 10.57
C GLY A 38 3.01 -11.76 10.23
N ASP A 39 3.35 -11.81 8.94
CA ASP A 39 4.68 -12.16 8.42
C ASP A 39 5.53 -10.91 8.17
N GLN A 40 5.09 -9.75 8.68
CA GLN A 40 5.71 -8.46 8.51
C GLN A 40 5.70 -7.96 7.06
N THR A 41 4.77 -8.42 6.24
CA THR A 41 4.47 -7.81 4.95
C THR A 41 3.65 -6.55 5.17
N VAL A 42 4.06 -5.45 4.54
CA VAL A 42 3.35 -4.18 4.50
C VAL A 42 2.88 -3.98 3.07
N VAL A 43 1.57 -3.83 2.87
CA VAL A 43 0.98 -3.48 1.58
C VAL A 43 0.41 -2.08 1.70
N ILE A 44 0.58 -1.23 0.68
CA ILE A 44 0.24 0.19 0.72
C ILE A 44 -0.42 0.61 -0.58
N ALA A 45 -1.52 1.35 -0.47
CA ALA A 45 -2.12 2.07 -1.59
C ALA A 45 -1.28 3.31 -1.93
N ASP A 46 -0.49 3.22 -3.00
CA ASP A 46 0.34 4.32 -3.53
C ASP A 46 -0.52 5.20 -4.45
N PHE A 47 -1.48 5.90 -3.84
CA PHE A 47 -2.55 6.67 -4.49
C PHE A 47 -2.06 7.58 -5.61
N GLY A 48 -0.93 8.26 -5.41
CA GLY A 48 -0.35 9.20 -6.37
C GLY A 48 0.16 8.54 -7.65
N ASN A 49 0.54 7.26 -7.54
CA ASN A 49 1.14 6.47 -8.61
C ASN A 49 0.19 5.39 -9.18
N ASP A 50 -1.08 5.38 -8.76
CA ASP A 50 -2.12 4.49 -9.30
C ASP A 50 -1.72 2.99 -9.23
N ARG A 51 -1.14 2.59 -8.08
CA ARG A 51 -0.62 1.24 -7.85
C ARG A 51 -0.72 0.82 -6.38
N ILE A 52 -0.63 -0.49 -6.15
CA ILE A 52 -0.46 -1.08 -4.82
C ILE A 52 0.96 -1.63 -4.72
N MET A 53 1.62 -1.31 -3.62
CA MET A 53 3.01 -1.67 -3.36
C MET A 53 3.12 -2.58 -2.13
N GLN A 54 4.03 -3.53 -2.18
CA GLN A 54 4.38 -4.44 -1.09
C GLN A 54 5.82 -4.20 -0.64
N TRP A 55 6.05 -4.22 0.67
CA TRP A 55 7.35 -4.20 1.33
C TRP A 55 7.42 -5.24 2.43
N LYS A 56 8.64 -5.58 2.83
CA LYS A 56 8.92 -6.13 4.16
C LYS A 56 9.01 -5.00 5.16
N ASN A 57 8.42 -5.15 6.35
CA ASN A 57 8.44 -4.13 7.40
C ASN A 57 9.87 -3.67 7.72
N GLY A 58 10.10 -2.36 7.63
CA GLY A 58 11.41 -1.74 7.87
C GLY A 58 12.31 -1.70 6.64
N ASP A 59 11.95 -2.39 5.55
CA ASP A 59 12.66 -2.29 4.29
C ASP A 59 12.17 -1.05 3.53
N THR A 60 13.03 -0.04 3.45
CA THR A 60 12.72 1.22 2.79
C THR A 60 13.14 1.24 1.31
N THR A 61 13.84 0.22 0.81
CA THR A 61 14.47 0.24 -0.50
C THR A 61 13.89 -0.78 -1.49
N ASN A 62 13.42 -1.93 -1.03
CA ASN A 62 13.02 -3.03 -1.91
C ASN A 62 11.49 -3.20 -2.01
N GLY A 63 10.81 -2.19 -2.53
CA GLY A 63 9.36 -2.29 -2.81
C GLY A 63 9.05 -3.07 -4.07
N ARG A 64 7.87 -3.66 -4.12
CA ARG A 64 7.35 -4.39 -5.28
C ARG A 64 5.94 -3.97 -5.61
N VAL A 65 5.64 -3.72 -6.89
CA VAL A 65 4.27 -3.52 -7.37
C VAL A 65 3.53 -4.87 -7.33
N VAL A 66 2.35 -4.90 -6.72
CA VAL A 66 1.51 -6.12 -6.65
C VAL A 66 0.15 -5.97 -7.34
N ALA A 67 -0.29 -4.73 -7.57
CA ALA A 67 -1.45 -4.42 -8.41
C ALA A 67 -1.31 -3.01 -9.00
N GLY A 68 -1.99 -2.74 -10.12
CA GLY A 68 -1.90 -1.45 -10.83
C GLY A 68 -0.52 -1.22 -11.46
N GLY A 69 -0.14 0.05 -11.63
CA GLY A 69 1.13 0.43 -12.27
C GLY A 69 1.16 0.30 -13.81
N ASN A 70 0.07 -0.15 -14.43
CA ASN A 70 -0.09 -0.26 -15.89
C ASN A 70 -0.82 0.96 -16.50
N GLY A 71 -0.59 2.13 -15.91
CA GLY A 71 -1.35 3.35 -16.18
C GLY A 71 -2.74 3.32 -15.55
N LYS A 72 -3.31 4.51 -15.37
CA LYS A 72 -4.66 4.68 -14.81
C LYS A 72 -5.76 4.33 -15.81
N GLY A 73 -6.86 3.77 -15.34
CA GLY A 73 -8.03 3.43 -16.15
C GLY A 73 -8.89 2.32 -15.56
N ASN A 74 -9.98 1.96 -16.26
CA ASN A 74 -10.98 1.01 -15.80
C ASN A 74 -10.65 -0.47 -16.10
N GLY A 75 -9.52 -0.75 -16.76
CA GLY A 75 -9.10 -2.12 -17.08
C GLY A 75 -8.86 -2.97 -15.82
N LEU A 76 -8.88 -4.30 -15.96
CA LEU A 76 -8.67 -5.24 -14.85
C LEU A 76 -7.28 -5.11 -14.18
N HIS A 77 -6.29 -4.59 -14.90
CA HIS A 77 -4.92 -4.40 -14.40
C HIS A 77 -4.54 -2.92 -14.21
N GLN A 78 -5.53 -2.03 -14.26
CA GLN A 78 -5.38 -0.59 -14.08
C GLN A 78 -6.12 -0.17 -12.80
N LEU A 79 -5.57 0.81 -12.09
CA LEU A 79 -6.20 1.45 -10.94
C LEU A 79 -6.28 2.95 -11.21
N ASP A 80 -7.20 3.67 -10.59
CA ASP A 80 -7.23 5.12 -10.62
C ASP A 80 -7.46 5.63 -9.19
N ARG A 81 -6.37 6.10 -8.59
CA ARG A 81 -6.33 6.61 -7.21
C ARG A 81 -6.81 5.60 -6.15
N PRO A 82 -6.16 4.42 -6.01
CA PRO A 82 -6.54 3.47 -4.97
C PRO A 82 -6.33 4.10 -3.58
N THR A 83 -7.28 3.91 -2.67
CA THR A 83 -7.26 4.58 -1.35
C THR A 83 -7.03 3.63 -0.20
N ASP A 84 -7.62 2.44 -0.20
CA ASP A 84 -7.51 1.51 0.92
C ASP A 84 -7.43 0.08 0.42
N ILE A 85 -6.91 -0.81 1.26
CA ILE A 85 -6.66 -2.19 0.91
C ILE A 85 -7.00 -3.13 2.07
N LEU A 86 -7.42 -4.34 1.72
CA LEU A 86 -7.57 -5.45 2.64
C LEU A 86 -6.99 -6.72 2.01
N ILE A 87 -6.35 -7.56 2.82
CA ILE A 87 -6.00 -8.92 2.41
C ILE A 87 -7.01 -9.87 3.05
N ASP A 88 -7.80 -10.53 2.21
CA ASP A 88 -8.62 -11.67 2.61
C ASP A 88 -7.75 -12.91 2.62
N LYS A 89 -7.43 -13.40 3.82
CA LYS A 89 -6.59 -14.59 4.02
C LYS A 89 -7.36 -15.89 3.82
N GLU A 90 -8.70 -15.86 3.83
CA GLU A 90 -9.50 -17.06 3.57
C GLU A 90 -9.50 -17.40 2.09
N THR A 91 -9.53 -16.37 1.23
CA THR A 91 -9.54 -16.53 -0.24
C THR A 91 -8.22 -16.18 -0.93
N ASP A 92 -7.18 -15.83 -0.16
CA ASP A 92 -5.88 -15.36 -0.67
C ASP A 92 -6.02 -14.20 -1.68
N SER A 93 -6.89 -13.23 -1.37
CA SER A 93 -7.27 -12.14 -2.28
C SER A 93 -6.89 -10.77 -1.74
N LEU A 94 -6.43 -9.89 -2.64
CA LEU A 94 -6.23 -8.47 -2.37
C LEU A 94 -7.47 -7.69 -2.81
N ILE A 95 -8.12 -7.01 -1.88
CA ILE A 95 -9.31 -6.18 -2.10
C ILE A 95 -8.88 -4.71 -2.05
N ILE A 96 -9.28 -3.90 -3.04
CA ILE A 96 -8.74 -2.55 -3.24
C ILE A 96 -9.87 -1.56 -3.46
N CYS A 97 -9.98 -0.54 -2.60
CA CYS A 97 -10.86 0.59 -2.87
C CYS A 97 -10.29 1.45 -4.02
N ASP A 98 -10.77 1.23 -5.24
CA ASP A 98 -10.31 1.89 -6.48
C ASP A 98 -11.16 3.14 -6.75
N TRP A 99 -10.81 4.21 -6.02
CA TRP A 99 -11.70 5.36 -5.76
C TRP A 99 -12.28 6.01 -7.02
N ARG A 100 -11.47 6.29 -8.05
CA ARG A 100 -11.97 6.97 -9.25
C ARG A 100 -12.63 6.04 -10.25
N ASN A 101 -12.30 4.76 -10.21
CA ASN A 101 -13.00 3.73 -10.97
C ASN A 101 -14.33 3.30 -10.31
N GLN A 102 -14.64 3.84 -9.12
CA GLN A 102 -15.90 3.59 -8.40
C GLN A 102 -16.16 2.11 -8.14
N ARG A 103 -15.10 1.36 -7.82
CA ARG A 103 -15.17 -0.08 -7.55
C ARG A 103 -14.30 -0.49 -6.36
N VAL A 104 -14.52 -1.72 -5.92
CA VAL A 104 -13.75 -2.44 -4.89
C VAL A 104 -13.28 -3.77 -5.47
#